data_AF-A0A7M7RGN6-F1
#
_entry.id   AF-A0A7M7RGN6-F1
#
_cell.length_a   1.000
_cell.length_b   1.000
_cell.length_c   1.000
_cell.angle_alpha   90.00
_cell.angle_beta   90.00
_cell.angle_gamma   90.00
#
_symmetry.space_group_name_H-M   'P 1'
#
loop_
_entity.id
_entity.type
_entity.pdbx_description
1 polymer ?
#
loop_
_entity_poly.entity_id
_entity_poly.type
_entity_poly.pdbx_seq_one_letter_code
_entity_poly.pdbx_strand_id
1 'polypeptide(L)'
;MCAGYGLASSFVNNGLLRRPFLSGGHRHIIASIIGGSIGYFIGRFESRALAEREFYIEEYVNRHPEDFSKETPKKLGEVTQRWLPVR
;
A
#
# COMPACT_ATOMS: atom_id res chain seq x y z
N MET A 1 8.59 -1.05 6.29
CA MET A 1 9.00 -1.91 5.16
C MET A 1 10.21 -1.38 4.38
N CYS A 2 10.25 -0.10 3.99
CA CYS A 2 11.30 0.45 3.11
C CYS A 2 12.75 0.34 3.61
N ALA A 3 12.99 0.48 4.92
CA ALA A 3 14.33 0.30 5.50
C ALA A 3 14.87 -1.14 5.33
N GLY A 4 13.99 -2.14 5.30
CA GLY A 4 14.37 -3.54 5.06
C GLY A 4 14.92 -3.77 3.65
N TYR A 5 14.38 -3.07 2.65
CA TYR A 5 14.91 -3.10 1.28
C TYR A 5 16.29 -2.45 1.16
N GLY A 6 16.57 -1.41 1.95
CA GLY A 6 17.90 -0.78 2.04
C GLY A 6 18.96 -1.69 2.66
N LEU A 7 18.60 -2.50 3.66
CA LEU A 7 19.48 -3.53 4.19
C LEU A 7 19.68 -4.68 3.22
N ALA A 8 18.60 -5.17 2.61
CA ALA A 8 18.65 -6.26 1.64
C ALA A 8 19.54 -5.91 0.44
N SER A 9 19.44 -4.70 -0.11
CA SER A 9 20.29 -4.25 -1.22
C SER A 9 21.77 -4.21 -0.85
N SER A 10 22.08 -3.82 0.40
CA SER A 10 23.45 -3.79 0.91
C SER A 10 24.03 -5.20 1.12
N PHE A 11 23.23 -6.16 1.57
CA PHE A 11 23.64 -7.57 1.64
C PHE A 11 23.86 -8.20 0.26
N VAL A 12 22.98 -7.91 -0.70
CA VAL A 12 23.11 -8.38 -2.09
C VAL A 12 24.38 -7.81 -2.73
N ASN A 13 24.69 -6.53 -2.51
CA ASN A 13 25.91 -5.90 -3.01
C ASN A 13 27.19 -6.56 -2.46
N ASN A 14 27.20 -6.92 -1.17
CA ASN A 14 28.33 -7.63 -0.58
C ASN A 14 28.48 -9.06 -1.15
N GLY A 15 27.37 -9.76 -1.39
CA GLY A 15 27.36 -11.07 -2.05
C GLY A 15 27.89 -11.03 -3.49
N LEU A 16 27.48 -10.01 -4.27
CA LEU A 16 27.97 -9.79 -5.64
C LEU A 16 29.48 -9.54 -5.68
N LEU A 17 30.00 -8.78 -4.72
CA LEU A 17 31.42 -8.44 -4.60
C LEU A 17 32.26 -9.57 -3.97
N ARG A 18 31.69 -10.76 -3.73
CA ARG A 18 32.31 -11.89 -3.02
C ARG A 18 32.93 -11.50 -1.68
N ARG A 19 32.32 -10.52 -0.99
CA ARG A 19 32.70 -10.11 0.36
C ARG A 19 31.80 -10.81 1.37
N PRO A 20 32.25 -11.05 2.61
CA PRO A 20 31.41 -11.58 3.67
C PRO A 20 30.15 -10.71 3.81
N PHE A 21 28.97 -11.32 3.95
CA PHE A 21 27.69 -10.60 3.93
C PHE A 21 27.62 -9.43 4.93
N LEU A 22 28.20 -9.62 6.13
CA LEU A 22 28.22 -8.61 7.22
C LEU A 22 29.40 -7.63 7.14
N SER A 23 30.21 -7.69 6.09
CA SER A 23 31.39 -6.83 5.96
C SER A 23 30.97 -5.37 5.73
N GLY A 24 31.44 -4.47 6.61
CA GLY A 24 31.19 -3.04 6.49
C GLY A 24 29.87 -2.57 7.10
N GLY A 25 29.69 -2.78 8.42
CA GLY A 25 28.51 -2.34 9.18
C GLY A 25 28.07 -0.88 8.95
N HIS A 26 29.03 0.04 8.81
CA HIS A 26 28.74 1.44 8.48
C HIS A 26 27.98 1.59 7.15
N ARG A 27 28.28 0.77 6.13
CA ARG A 27 27.58 0.80 4.84
C ARG A 27 26.16 0.30 4.94
N HIS A 28 25.92 -0.74 5.73
CA HIS A 28 24.58 -1.27 5.98
C HIS A 28 23.72 -0.23 6.71
N ILE A 29 24.27 0.44 7.73
CA ILE A 29 23.58 1.49 8.47
C ILE A 29 23.22 2.66 7.55
N ILE A 30 24.18 3.14 6.76
CA ILE A 30 23.94 4.24 5.79
C ILE A 30 22.89 3.84 4.75
N ALA A 31 22.98 2.63 4.18
CA ALA A 31 22.01 2.14 3.20
C ALA A 31 20.60 2.01 3.78
N SER A 32 20.49 1.59 5.05
CA SER A 32 19.21 1.54 5.78
C SER A 32 18.59 2.91 5.95
N ILE A 33 19.41 3.90 6.36
CA ILE A 33 18.95 5.28 6.57
C ILE A 33 18.47 5.87 5.25
N ILE A 34 19.25 5.71 4.17
CA ILE A 34 18.87 6.22 2.85
C ILE A 34 17.57 5.56 2.37
N GLY A 35 17.47 4.23 2.44
CA GLY A 35 16.25 3.51 2.04
C GLY A 35 15.04 3.86 2.91
N GLY A 36 15.25 4.08 4.21
CA GLY A 36 14.21 4.53 5.13
C GLY A 36 13.71 5.95 4.81
N SER A 37 14.62 6.89 4.58
CA SER A 37 14.31 8.27 4.22
C SER A 37 13.54 8.35 2.89
N ILE A 38 14.03 7.68 1.85
CA ILE A 38 13.36 7.64 0.55
C ILE A 38 11.96 7.04 0.70
N GLY A 39 11.84 5.91 1.41
CA GLY A 39 10.56 5.27 1.67
C GLY A 39 9.57 6.17 2.42
N TYR A 40 10.05 7.00 3.35
CA TYR A 40 9.22 7.96 4.08
C TYR A 40 8.63 9.02 3.14
N PHE A 41 9.44 9.58 2.24
CA PHE A 41 8.97 10.58 1.28
C PHE A 41 7.98 9.99 0.27
N ILE A 42 8.24 8.78 -0.22
CA ILE A 42 7.32 8.07 -1.12
C ILE A 42 5.99 7.80 -0.42
N GLY A 43 6.02 7.24 0.80
CA GLY A 43 4.80 6.97 1.56
C GLY A 43 4.01 8.24 1.84
N ARG A 44 4.68 9.35 2.17
CA ARG A 44 4.03 10.65 2.39
C ARG A 44 3.39 11.18 1.10
N PHE A 45 4.01 10.97 -0.05
CA PHE A 45 3.45 11.37 -1.35
C PHE A 45 2.21 10.52 -1.69
N GLU A 46 2.29 9.20 -1.53
CA GLU A 46 1.16 8.29 -1.78
C GLU A 46 -0.02 8.60 -0.86
N SER A 47 0.22 8.78 0.45
CA SER A 47 -0.85 9.13 1.38
C SER A 47 -1.52 10.45 1.03
N ARG A 48 -0.78 11.43 0.51
CA ARG A 48 -1.36 12.70 0.05
C ARG A 48 -2.22 12.52 -1.19
N ALA A 49 -1.74 11.77 -2.18
CA ALA A 49 -2.50 11.49 -3.40
C ALA A 49 -3.78 10.71 -3.12
N LEU A 50 -3.74 9.74 -2.20
CA LEU A 50 -4.91 8.98 -1.78
C LEU A 50 -5.92 9.87 -1.03
N ALA A 51 -5.45 10.71 -0.10
CA ALA A 51 -6.31 11.63 0.63
C ALA A 51 -6.99 12.66 -0.31
N GLU A 52 -6.27 13.18 -1.30
CA GLU A 52 -6.81 14.08 -2.30
C GLU A 52 -7.88 13.39 -3.17
N ARG A 53 -7.63 12.13 -3.57
CA ARG A 53 -8.60 11.32 -4.30
C ARG A 53 -9.87 11.07 -3.48
N GLU A 54 -9.74 10.73 -2.20
CA GLU A 54 -10.87 10.53 -1.29
C GLU A 54 -11.68 11.80 -1.14
N PHE A 55 -11.02 12.95 -0.95
CA PHE A 55 -11.68 14.25 -0.89
C PHE A 55 -12.50 14.54 -2.14
N TYR A 56 -11.94 14.33 -3.34
CA TYR A 56 -12.66 14.56 -4.59
C TYR A 56 -13.86 13.63 -4.77
N ILE A 57 -13.75 12.36 -4.38
CA ILE A 57 -14.86 11.42 -4.45
C ILE A 57 -15.98 11.85 -3.50
N GLU A 58 -15.65 12.23 -2.27
CA GLU A 58 -16.63 12.68 -1.28
C GLU A 58 -17.34 13.96 -1.76
N GLU A 59 -16.57 14.93 -2.25
CA GLU A 59 -17.13 16.18 -2.78
C GLU A 59 -18.06 15.91 -3.98
N TYR A 60 -17.68 15.00 -4.88
CA TYR A 60 -18.50 14.62 -6.02
C TYR A 60 -19.82 13.99 -5.58
N VAL A 61 -19.78 13.01 -4.66
CA VAL A 61 -20.97 12.34 -4.13
C VAL A 61 -21.90 13.32 -3.43
N ASN A 62 -21.36 14.27 -2.68
CA ASN A 62 -22.15 15.29 -1.99
C ASN A 62 -22.78 16.30 -2.95
N ARG A 63 -22.11 16.62 -4.06
CA ARG A 63 -22.60 17.55 -5.09
C ARG A 63 -23.68 16.94 -5.97
N HIS A 64 -23.60 15.64 -6.24
CA HIS A 64 -24.46 14.92 -7.16
C HIS A 64 -25.24 13.78 -6.48
N PRO A 65 -26.10 14.08 -5.48
CA PRO A 65 -26.90 13.04 -4.82
C PRO A 65 -27.87 12.33 -5.76
N GLU A 66 -28.21 12.92 -6.92
CA GLU A 66 -29.06 12.35 -7.96
C GLU A 66 -28.46 11.11 -8.64
N ASP A 67 -27.13 11.06 -8.77
CA ASP A 67 -26.42 9.93 -9.39
C ASP A 67 -26.35 8.73 -8.44
N PHE A 68 -26.48 8.97 -7.13
CA PHE A 68 -26.32 7.97 -6.07
C PHE A 68 -27.65 7.72 -5.34
N SER A 69 -28.55 6.96 -5.98
CA SER A 69 -29.78 6.53 -5.31
C SER A 69 -29.46 5.60 -4.13
N LYS A 70 -29.87 5.99 -2.91
CA LYS A 70 -29.80 5.12 -1.73
C LYS A 70 -30.87 4.03 -1.83
N GLU A 71 -30.55 2.94 -2.52
CA GLU A 71 -31.39 1.73 -2.46
C GLU A 71 -31.36 1.18 -1.03
N THR A 72 -32.54 0.88 -0.48
CA THR A 72 -32.62 0.21 0.82
C THR A 72 -32.05 -1.20 0.69
N PRO A 73 -31.07 -1.60 1.53
CA PRO A 73 -30.51 -2.94 1.46
C PRO A 73 -31.62 -3.96 1.75
N LYS A 74 -31.85 -4.88 0.79
CA LYS A 74 -32.83 -5.95 0.93
C LYS A 74 -32.36 -6.94 1.98
N LYS A 75 -33.27 -7.41 2.84
CA LYS A 75 -32.93 -8.45 3.82
C LYS A 75 -32.68 -9.77 3.09
N LEU A 76 -31.81 -10.63 3.63
CA LEU A 76 -31.52 -11.93 3.02
C LEU A 76 -32.79 -12.78 2.83
N GLY A 77 -33.78 -12.65 3.73
CA GLY A 77 -35.07 -13.33 3.59
C GLY A 77 -35.94 -12.83 2.43
N GLU A 78 -35.65 -11.67 1.86
CA GLU A 78 -36.33 -11.10 0.69
C GLU A 78 -35.57 -11.39 -0.62
N VAL A 79 -34.33 -11.90 -0.54
CA VAL A 79 -33.46 -12.18 -1.70
C VAL A 79 -33.44 -13.68 -1.98
N THR A 80 -34.26 -14.12 -2.94
CA THR A 80 -34.23 -15.51 -3.41
C THR A 80 -33.05 -15.73 -4.34
N GLN A 81 -31.94 -16.27 -3.82
CA GLN A 81 -30.81 -16.71 -4.63
C GLN A 81 -30.99 -18.17 -5.05
N ARG A 82 -30.57 -18.50 -6.27
CA ARG A 82 -30.54 -19.90 -6.72
C ARG A 82 -29.45 -20.65 -5.96
N TRP A 83 -29.84 -21.62 -5.15
CA TRP A 83 -28.91 -22.53 -4.50
C TRP A 83 -28.43 -23.61 -5.47
N LEU A 84 -27.12 -23.70 -5.69
CA LEU A 84 -26.50 -24.74 -6.52
C LEU A 84 -25.81 -25.75 -5.57
N PRO A 85 -26.35 -26.99 -5.43
CA PRO A 85 -25.68 -28.02 -4.63
C PRO A 85 -24.34 -28.39 -5.24
N VAL A 86 -23.31 -28.51 -4.40
CA VAL A 86 -22.07 -29.23 -4.75
C VAL A 86 -22.40 -30.72 -4.73
N ARG A 87 -22.19 -31.39 -5.87
CA ARG A 87 -22.39 -32.83 -6.04
C ARG A 87 -21.05 -33.53 -6.14
#